data_AF-A0A399SKM2-F1
#
_entry.id   AF-A0A399SKM2-F1
#
_cell.length_a   1.000
_cell.length_b   1.000
_cell.length_c   1.000
_cell.angle_alpha   90.00
_cell.angle_beta   90.00
_cell.angle_gamma   90.00
#
_symmetry.space_group_name_H-M   'P 1'
#
loop_
_entity.id
_entity.type
_entity.pdbx_description
1 polymer ?
#
loop_
_entity_poly.entity_id
_entity_poly.type
_entity_poly.pdbx_seq_one_letter_code
_entity_poly.pdbx_strand_id
1 'polypeptide(L)'
;YHGRALKFGPDYIIPAPFDPRLIWYVPPFIAQAAMDTGVARKPIEDMDAYRASLAQRLDPTAGFLQKISGSVLSAAKKRIVFAEGEEPAVIRAAYAFQTQGLGQAVLCGREELVHQNMRLVGLDPAETHLEIINARLSDRNPEYVEFLYKRLQRDGYLKRDVQRLINQDRNSFAASMVALGHADGMVTGVTR
;
A
#
# COMPACT_ATOMS: atom_id res chain seq x y z
N TYR A 1 -2.75 16.25 -29.73
CA TYR A 1 -2.03 14.98 -29.88
C TYR A 1 -2.89 13.86 -29.30
N HIS A 2 -3.62 13.13 -30.16
CA HIS A 2 -4.61 12.14 -29.74
C HIS A 2 -4.00 10.73 -29.63
N GLY A 3 -4.23 10.06 -28.49
CA GLY A 3 -4.80 8.70 -28.52
C GLY A 3 -3.91 7.46 -28.34
N ARG A 4 -2.63 7.54 -27.96
CA ARG A 4 -1.88 6.35 -27.52
C ARG A 4 -1.52 6.44 -26.04
N ALA A 5 -2.00 5.46 -25.26
CA ALA A 5 -1.51 5.24 -23.90
C ALA A 5 -0.04 4.82 -23.98
N LEU A 6 0.86 5.71 -23.57
CA LEU A 6 2.30 5.52 -23.63
C LEU A 6 2.72 4.50 -22.56
N LYS A 7 2.88 3.23 -22.96
CA LYS A 7 3.40 2.16 -22.10
C LYS A 7 4.91 2.03 -22.31
N PHE A 8 5.64 1.88 -21.21
CA PHE A 8 7.08 1.62 -21.25
C PHE A 8 7.35 0.33 -22.03
N GLY A 9 8.30 0.36 -22.97
CA GLY A 9 8.62 -0.76 -23.83
C GLY A 9 9.80 -0.46 -24.75
N PRO A 10 10.20 -1.41 -25.61
CA PRO A 10 11.32 -1.26 -26.53
C PRO A 10 11.20 -0.01 -27.42
N ASP A 11 9.97 0.34 -27.80
CA ASP A 11 9.67 1.50 -28.64
C ASP A 11 9.41 2.80 -27.83
N TYR A 12 9.50 2.74 -26.50
CA TYR A 12 9.19 3.86 -25.60
C TYR A 12 9.99 3.78 -24.29
N ILE A 13 11.29 4.07 -24.41
CA ILE A 13 12.27 4.04 -23.32
C ILE A 13 12.41 5.44 -22.67
N ILE A 14 12.47 6.48 -23.49
CA ILE A 14 12.57 7.88 -23.04
C ILE A 14 11.19 8.52 -23.15
N PRO A 15 10.62 9.04 -22.03
CA PRO A 15 9.30 9.65 -22.08
C PRO A 15 9.29 10.90 -22.97
N ALA A 16 8.20 11.06 -23.72
CA ALA A 16 8.00 12.20 -24.59
C ALA A 16 7.88 13.51 -23.78
N PRO A 17 8.19 14.68 -24.36
CA PRO A 17 8.17 15.97 -23.64
C PRO A 17 6.85 16.32 -22.96
N PHE A 18 5.73 15.78 -23.45
CA PHE A 18 4.38 16.00 -22.90
C PHE A 18 3.79 14.73 -22.26
N ASP A 19 4.64 13.79 -21.82
CA ASP A 19 4.19 12.65 -21.02
C ASP A 19 3.57 13.19 -19.71
N PRO A 20 2.30 12.84 -19.38
CA PRO A 20 1.63 13.31 -18.17
C PRO A 20 2.42 13.07 -16.88
N ARG A 21 3.26 12.02 -16.82
CA ARG A 21 4.10 11.70 -15.66
C ARG A 21 5.21 12.71 -15.44
N LEU A 22 5.64 13.41 -16.48
CA LEU A 22 6.72 14.41 -16.40
C LEU A 22 6.22 15.82 -16.08
N ILE A 23 4.94 16.11 -16.32
CA ILE A 23 4.37 17.47 -16.22
C ILE A 23 4.47 18.05 -14.79
N TRP A 24 4.46 17.22 -13.75
CA TRP A 24 4.64 17.70 -12.37
C TRP A 24 6.04 17.41 -11.82
N TYR A 25 6.72 16.37 -12.33
CA TYR A 25 8.00 15.92 -11.80
C TYR A 25 9.17 16.78 -12.28
N VAL A 26 9.22 17.11 -13.58
CA VAL A 26 10.37 17.81 -14.19
C VAL A 26 10.39 19.32 -13.87
N PRO A 27 9.26 20.07 -13.89
CA PRO A 27 9.29 21.52 -13.75
C PRO A 27 9.90 22.07 -12.45
N PRO A 28 9.77 21.44 -11.26
CA PRO A 28 10.48 21.86 -10.05
C PRO A 28 11.99 21.95 -10.24
N PHE A 29 12.59 20.99 -10.96
CA PHE A 29 14.04 20.96 -11.19
C PHE A 29 14.48 22.03 -12.18
N ILE A 30 13.69 22.28 -13.23
CA ILE A 30 13.94 23.38 -14.16
C ILE A 30 13.83 24.73 -13.44
N ALA A 31 12.80 24.90 -12.60
CA ALA A 31 12.61 26.12 -11.83
C ALA A 31 13.79 26.36 -10.86
N GLN A 32 14.24 25.32 -10.16
CA GLN A 32 15.42 25.41 -9.29
C GLN A 32 16.67 25.80 -10.09
N ALA A 33 16.96 25.12 -11.20
CA ALA A 33 18.11 25.45 -12.04
C ALA A 33 18.04 26.89 -12.58
N ALA A 34 16.84 27.39 -12.92
CA ALA A 34 16.66 28.77 -13.35
C ALA A 34 16.94 29.78 -12.21
N MET A 35 16.60 29.45 -10.96
CA MET A 35 16.96 30.26 -9.79
C MET A 35 18.47 30.22 -9.54
N ASP A 36 19.08 29.03 -9.57
CA ASP A 36 20.51 28.83 -9.31
C ASP A 36 21.38 29.54 -10.36
N THR A 37 20.94 29.59 -11.61
CA THR A 37 21.64 30.27 -12.72
C THR A 37 21.32 31.75 -12.83
N GLY A 38 20.45 32.30 -11.97
CA GLY A 38 20.08 33.72 -11.96
C GLY A 38 19.20 34.17 -13.14
N VAL A 39 18.70 33.23 -13.96
CA VAL A 39 17.80 33.52 -15.09
C VAL A 39 16.35 33.73 -14.62
N ALA A 40 15.99 33.21 -13.44
CA ALA A 40 14.64 33.29 -12.89
C ALA A 40 14.23 34.75 -12.56
N ARG A 41 13.17 35.22 -13.23
CA ARG A 41 12.55 36.53 -12.95
C ARG A 41 11.56 36.51 -11.78
N LYS A 42 11.14 35.31 -11.37
CA LYS A 42 10.18 35.07 -10.27
C LYS A 42 10.73 33.94 -9.40
N PRO A 43 11.47 34.26 -8.33
CA PRO A 43 11.97 33.26 -7.39
C PRO A 43 10.82 32.52 -6.70
N ILE A 44 11.06 31.26 -6.35
CA ILE A 44 10.12 30.41 -5.62
C ILE A 44 10.69 30.22 -4.22
N GLU A 45 9.99 30.76 -3.22
CA GLU A 45 10.45 30.74 -1.82
C GLU A 45 10.26 29.36 -1.17
N ASP A 46 9.14 28.71 -1.48
CA ASP A 46 8.79 27.37 -0.97
C ASP A 46 8.68 26.38 -2.14
N MET A 47 9.75 25.61 -2.33
CA MET A 47 9.83 24.61 -3.39
C MET A 47 8.91 23.42 -3.15
N ASP A 48 8.58 23.09 -1.90
CA ASP A 48 7.69 21.99 -1.57
C ASP A 48 6.23 22.37 -1.86
N ALA A 49 5.83 23.59 -1.51
CA ALA A 49 4.54 24.14 -1.89
C ALA A 49 4.40 24.24 -3.43
N TYR A 50 5.46 24.63 -4.13
CA TYR A 50 5.46 24.67 -5.58
C TYR A 50 5.29 23.29 -6.21
N ARG A 51 6.02 22.27 -5.73
CA ARG A 51 5.86 20.87 -6.14
C ARG A 51 4.43 20.38 -5.95
N ALA A 52 3.83 20.67 -4.79
CA ALA A 52 2.44 20.31 -4.50
C ALA A 52 1.44 21.00 -5.46
N SER A 53 1.68 22.28 -5.77
CA SER A 53 0.82 23.03 -6.71
C SER A 53 0.85 22.46 -8.14
N LEU A 54 2.00 21.93 -8.59
CA LEU A 54 2.14 21.31 -9.90
C LEU A 54 1.45 19.96 -9.98
N ALA A 55 1.55 19.15 -8.92
CA ALA A 55 0.86 17.86 -8.84
C ALA A 55 -0.68 18.02 -8.89
N GLN A 56 -1.22 19.08 -8.27
CA GLN A 56 -2.65 19.43 -8.33
C GLN A 56 -3.15 19.76 -9.74
N ARG A 57 -2.29 20.24 -10.64
CA ARG A 57 -2.67 20.63 -12.01
C ARG A 57 -2.95 19.43 -12.92
N LEU A 58 -2.42 18.26 -12.59
CA LEU A 58 -2.58 17.06 -13.40
C LEU A 58 -3.95 16.42 -13.19
N ASP A 59 -4.35 16.32 -11.92
CA ASP A 59 -5.61 15.74 -11.49
C ASP A 59 -5.93 16.27 -10.07
N PRO A 60 -7.10 16.87 -9.82
CA PRO A 60 -7.52 17.28 -8.47
C PRO A 60 -7.40 16.15 -7.44
N THR A 61 -7.59 14.90 -7.88
CA THR A 61 -7.47 13.68 -7.06
C THR A 61 -6.02 13.42 -6.63
N ALA A 62 -5.03 13.78 -7.45
CA ALA A 62 -3.62 13.63 -7.11
C ALA A 62 -3.20 14.56 -5.95
N GLY A 63 -3.71 15.79 -5.93
CA GLY A 63 -3.50 16.73 -4.83
C GLY A 63 -4.13 16.28 -3.52
N PHE A 64 -5.31 15.63 -3.59
CA PHE A 64 -5.96 15.03 -2.43
C PHE A 64 -5.15 13.86 -1.88
N LEU A 65 -4.70 12.95 -2.74
CA LEU A 65 -3.86 11.80 -2.34
C LEU A 65 -2.53 12.25 -1.71
N GLN A 66 -1.88 13.29 -2.26
CA GLN A 66 -0.67 13.86 -1.65
C GLN A 66 -0.91 14.39 -0.24
N LYS A 67 -2.02 15.10 0.01
CA LYS A 67 -2.38 15.58 1.35
C LYS A 67 -2.59 14.43 2.32
N ILE A 68 -3.30 13.37 1.90
CA ILE A 68 -3.48 12.17 2.72
C ILE A 68 -2.14 11.55 3.04
N SER A 69 -1.31 11.27 2.03
CA SER A 69 0.02 10.67 2.24
C SER A 69 0.88 11.53 3.17
N GLY A 70 0.86 12.86 3.03
CA GLY A 70 1.57 13.77 3.95
C GLY A 70 1.09 13.66 5.40
N SER A 71 -0.23 13.56 5.62
CA SER A 71 -0.79 13.36 6.96
C SER A 71 -0.44 11.99 7.56
N VAL A 72 -0.42 10.93 6.74
CA VAL A 72 -0.05 9.58 7.17
C VAL A 72 1.44 9.50 7.49
N LEU A 73 2.28 10.16 6.69
CA LEU A 73 3.72 10.18 6.88
C LEU A 73 4.14 10.88 8.18
N SER A 74 3.42 11.94 8.55
CA SER A 74 3.66 12.74 9.77
C SER A 74 3.04 12.13 11.03
N ALA A 75 2.15 11.16 10.90
CA ALA A 75 1.52 10.46 12.02
C ALA A 75 2.30 9.21 12.49
N ALA A 76 1.88 8.65 13.62
CA ALA A 76 2.36 7.36 14.09
C ALA A 76 2.06 6.25 13.07
N LYS A 77 3.05 5.40 12.79
CA LYS A 77 2.94 4.33 11.80
C LYS A 77 1.88 3.31 12.24
N LYS A 78 0.84 3.17 11.42
CA LYS A 78 -0.27 2.24 11.64
C LYS A 78 0.06 0.86 11.09
N ARG A 79 -0.43 -0.18 11.76
CA ARG A 79 -0.25 -1.59 11.37
C ARG A 79 -1.42 -2.04 10.51
N ILE A 80 -1.15 -2.35 9.24
CA ILE A 80 -2.18 -2.67 8.24
C ILE A 80 -2.01 -4.10 7.73
N VAL A 81 -3.08 -4.88 7.82
CA VAL A 81 -3.10 -6.28 7.36
C VAL A 81 -3.53 -6.35 5.90
N PHE A 82 -2.67 -6.92 5.06
CA PHE A 82 -2.97 -7.27 3.69
C PHE A 82 -3.46 -8.72 3.67
N ALA A 83 -4.78 -8.90 3.61
CA ALA A 83 -5.42 -10.19 3.87
C ALA A 83 -5.07 -11.25 2.81
N GLU A 84 -4.88 -10.85 1.55
CA GLU A 84 -4.51 -11.74 0.45
C GLU A 84 -2.98 -11.74 0.24
N GLY A 85 -2.23 -11.96 1.32
CA GLY A 85 -0.77 -11.78 1.34
C GLY A 85 0.02 -12.72 0.44
N GLU A 86 -0.60 -13.76 -0.10
CA GLU A 86 0.00 -14.65 -1.10
C GLU A 86 -0.06 -14.04 -2.52
N GLU A 87 -0.87 -13.02 -2.78
CA GLU A 87 -1.03 -12.48 -4.14
C GLU A 87 0.12 -11.54 -4.55
N PRO A 88 0.74 -11.73 -5.73
CA PRO A 88 1.84 -10.88 -6.20
C PRO A 88 1.54 -9.38 -6.21
N ALA A 89 0.31 -9.00 -6.57
CA ALA A 89 -0.10 -7.59 -6.57
C ALA A 89 -0.18 -7.01 -5.16
N VAL A 90 -0.65 -7.81 -4.20
CA VAL A 90 -0.79 -7.44 -2.79
C VAL A 90 0.59 -7.33 -2.13
N ILE A 91 1.49 -8.26 -2.42
CA ILE A 91 2.88 -8.22 -1.95
C ILE A 91 3.57 -6.93 -2.41
N ARG A 92 3.45 -6.57 -3.70
CA ARG A 92 4.00 -5.29 -4.21
C ARG A 92 3.41 -4.08 -3.50
N ALA A 93 2.10 -4.08 -3.27
CA ALA A 93 1.42 -2.99 -2.57
C ALA A 93 1.88 -2.87 -1.11
N ALA A 94 2.00 -3.98 -0.39
CA ALA A 94 2.48 -4.04 0.99
C ALA A 94 3.94 -3.53 1.09
N TYR A 95 4.80 -3.97 0.18
CA TYR A 95 6.18 -3.50 0.12
C TYR A 95 6.27 -2.00 -0.16
N ALA A 96 5.51 -1.50 -1.15
CA ALA A 96 5.45 -0.07 -1.47
C ALA A 96 4.92 0.74 -0.28
N PHE A 97 3.90 0.25 0.41
CA PHE A 97 3.33 0.89 1.60
C PHE A 97 4.38 1.05 2.72
N GLN A 98 5.14 -0.02 3.01
CA GLN A 98 6.14 0.01 4.06
C GLN A 98 7.38 0.85 3.68
N THR A 99 7.89 0.71 2.45
CA THR A 99 9.06 1.46 1.98
C THR A 99 8.81 2.95 1.81
N GLN A 100 7.58 3.34 1.48
CA GLN A 100 7.17 4.75 1.48
C GLN A 100 6.96 5.29 2.90
N GLY A 101 7.08 4.46 3.94
CA GLY A 101 6.88 4.87 5.32
C GLY A 101 5.42 5.15 5.67
N LEU A 102 4.45 4.56 4.96
CA LEU A 102 3.02 4.80 5.23
C LEU A 102 2.51 4.00 6.43
N GLY A 103 3.23 2.96 6.85
CA GLY A 103 2.91 2.16 8.03
C GLY A 103 3.70 0.86 8.09
N GLN A 104 3.26 -0.05 8.96
CA GLN A 104 3.77 -1.41 9.06
C GLN A 104 2.83 -2.36 8.32
N ALA A 105 3.33 -3.06 7.32
CA ALA A 105 2.54 -4.01 6.55
C ALA A 105 2.64 -5.43 7.13
N VAL A 106 1.50 -6.11 7.21
CA VAL A 106 1.41 -7.51 7.63
C VAL A 106 0.74 -8.31 6.52
N LEU A 107 1.43 -9.31 5.97
CA LEU A 107 0.88 -10.21 4.96
C LEU A 107 0.23 -11.41 5.65
N CYS A 108 -1.06 -11.62 5.39
CA CYS A 108 -1.74 -12.84 5.83
C CYS A 108 -1.58 -13.93 4.77
N GLY A 109 -0.86 -15.01 5.10
CA GLY A 109 -0.57 -16.07 4.14
C GLY A 109 0.36 -17.16 4.68
N ARG A 110 0.57 -18.19 3.88
CA ARG A 110 1.58 -19.23 4.15
C ARG A 110 2.96 -18.69 3.78
N GLU A 111 3.86 -18.66 4.76
CA GLU A 111 5.21 -18.11 4.65
C GLU A 111 5.96 -18.57 3.39
N GLU A 112 6.01 -19.87 3.13
CA GLU A 112 6.68 -20.43 1.94
C GLU A 112 6.13 -19.85 0.63
N LEU A 113 4.80 -19.74 0.49
CA LEU A 113 4.18 -19.21 -0.73
C LEU A 113 4.35 -17.70 -0.84
N VAL A 114 4.27 -16.99 0.28
CA VAL A 114 4.54 -15.54 0.31
C VAL A 114 5.98 -15.29 -0.16
N HIS A 115 6.95 -16.03 0.35
CA HIS A 115 8.35 -15.93 -0.07
C HIS A 115 8.58 -16.31 -1.54
N GLN A 116 7.93 -17.37 -2.01
CA GLN A 116 7.95 -17.73 -3.43
C GLN A 116 7.41 -16.58 -4.30
N ASN A 117 6.27 -16.00 -3.91
CA ASN A 117 5.61 -14.95 -4.67
C ASN A 117 6.32 -13.59 -4.56
N MET A 118 7.03 -13.31 -3.46
CA MET A 118 7.97 -12.20 -3.34
C MET A 118 9.06 -12.29 -4.41
N ARG A 119 9.70 -13.46 -4.56
CA ARG A 119 10.73 -13.68 -5.58
C ARG A 119 10.19 -13.47 -7.01
N LEU A 120 8.95 -13.90 -7.28
CA LEU A 120 8.30 -13.68 -8.58
C LEU A 120 8.11 -12.20 -8.92
N VAL A 121 7.99 -11.33 -7.92
CA VAL A 121 7.84 -9.87 -8.13
C VAL A 121 9.16 -9.12 -8.00
N GLY A 122 10.29 -9.84 -7.94
CA GLY A 122 11.63 -9.26 -7.86
C GLY A 122 12.00 -8.74 -6.47
N LEU A 123 11.34 -9.23 -5.42
CA LEU A 123 11.65 -8.90 -4.03
C LEU A 123 12.37 -10.06 -3.35
N ASP A 124 13.41 -9.76 -2.57
CA ASP A 124 14.10 -10.74 -1.74
C ASP A 124 13.44 -10.81 -0.34
N PRO A 125 12.85 -11.95 0.06
CA PRO A 125 12.36 -12.17 1.42
C PRO A 125 13.27 -11.69 2.56
N ALA A 126 14.59 -11.83 2.41
CA ALA A 126 15.56 -11.47 3.44
C ALA A 126 15.71 -9.95 3.62
N GLU A 127 15.49 -9.17 2.56
CA GLU A 127 15.65 -7.72 2.54
C GLU A 127 14.33 -6.96 2.71
N THR A 128 13.21 -7.59 2.38
CA THR A 128 11.90 -6.93 2.29
C THR A 128 11.33 -6.57 3.68
N HIS A 129 11.75 -7.27 4.74
CA HIS A 129 11.33 -7.07 6.15
C HIS A 129 9.81 -6.90 6.35
N LEU A 130 8.99 -7.60 5.55
CA LEU A 130 7.54 -7.65 5.72
C LEU A 130 7.18 -8.72 6.75
N GLU A 131 6.29 -8.37 7.68
CA GLU A 131 5.75 -9.34 8.62
C GLU A 131 4.79 -10.29 7.90
N ILE A 132 4.92 -11.60 8.15
CA ILE A 132 4.01 -12.61 7.60
C ILE A 132 3.31 -13.31 8.76
N ILE A 133 1.99 -13.39 8.70
CA ILE A 133 1.19 -14.13 9.68
C ILE A 133 0.40 -15.22 8.97
N ASN A 134 0.55 -16.43 9.48
CA ASN A 134 -0.25 -17.57 9.05
C ASN A 134 -1.44 -17.77 10.00
N ALA A 135 -2.65 -17.54 9.48
CA ALA A 135 -3.89 -17.70 10.22
C ALA A 135 -4.05 -19.09 10.86
N ARG A 136 -3.52 -20.16 10.23
CA ARG A 136 -3.61 -21.52 10.77
C ARG A 136 -2.68 -21.76 11.97
N LEU A 137 -1.55 -21.07 12.01
CA LEU A 137 -0.47 -21.29 12.99
C LEU A 137 -0.44 -20.22 14.09
N SER A 138 -1.35 -19.24 14.05
CA SER A 138 -1.33 -18.14 15.02
C SER A 138 -1.75 -18.58 16.42
N ASP A 139 -0.94 -18.24 17.42
CA ASP A 139 -1.25 -18.46 18.84
C ASP A 139 -2.45 -17.63 19.34
N ARG A 140 -2.88 -16.63 18.56
CA ARG A 140 -4.03 -15.76 18.89
C ARG A 140 -5.37 -16.34 18.42
N ASN A 141 -5.37 -17.48 17.74
CA ASN A 141 -6.58 -18.11 17.24
C ASN A 141 -7.65 -18.36 18.32
N PRO A 142 -7.32 -18.85 19.54
CA PRO A 142 -8.33 -19.04 20.58
C PRO A 142 -9.06 -17.73 20.93
N GLU A 143 -8.33 -16.63 21.03
CA GLU A 143 -8.87 -15.30 21.32
C GLU A 143 -9.83 -14.83 20.20
N TYR A 144 -9.41 -14.99 18.95
CA TYR A 144 -10.18 -14.59 17.77
C TYR A 144 -11.46 -15.40 17.63
N VAL A 145 -11.38 -16.70 17.95
CA VAL A 145 -12.52 -17.60 17.92
C VAL A 145 -13.53 -17.24 18.99
N GLU A 146 -13.10 -16.99 20.23
CA GLU A 146 -14.01 -16.54 21.29
C GLU A 146 -14.69 -15.23 20.93
N PHE A 147 -13.94 -14.26 20.42
CA PHE A 147 -14.46 -12.97 19.99
C PHE A 147 -15.53 -13.13 18.90
N LEU A 148 -15.20 -13.85 17.82
CA LEU A 148 -16.10 -14.01 16.69
C LEU A 148 -17.30 -14.91 17.04
N TYR A 149 -17.12 -15.93 17.87
CA TYR A 149 -18.19 -16.81 18.31
C TYR A 149 -19.24 -16.07 19.15
N LYS A 150 -18.82 -15.19 20.07
CA LYS A 150 -19.76 -14.36 20.85
C LYS A 150 -20.69 -13.53 19.96
N ARG A 151 -20.23 -13.14 18.77
CA ARG A 151 -21.01 -12.37 17.78
C ARG A 151 -21.93 -13.27 16.96
N LEU A 152 -21.42 -14.41 16.48
CA LEU A 152 -22.11 -15.26 15.51
C LEU A 152 -22.97 -16.36 16.13
N GLN A 153 -22.82 -16.65 17.42
CA GLN A 153 -23.57 -17.74 18.08
C GLN A 153 -25.10 -17.55 18.01
N ARG A 154 -25.58 -16.31 17.95
CA ARG A 154 -27.02 -16.01 17.83
C ARG A 154 -27.55 -16.17 16.39
N ASP A 155 -26.64 -16.23 15.42
CA ASP A 155 -26.92 -16.46 14.01
C ASP A 155 -26.77 -17.94 13.63
N GLY A 156 -26.68 -18.84 14.63
CA GLY A 156 -26.66 -20.29 14.44
C GLY A 156 -25.29 -20.92 14.22
N TYR A 157 -24.20 -20.15 14.29
CA TYR A 157 -22.84 -20.69 14.15
C TYR A 157 -22.45 -21.53 15.37
N LEU A 158 -21.81 -22.69 15.14
CA LEU A 158 -21.17 -23.45 16.21
C LEU A 158 -19.73 -22.95 16.41
N LYS A 159 -19.19 -23.14 17.62
CA LYS A 159 -17.81 -22.75 17.94
C LYS A 159 -16.77 -23.37 16.99
N ARG A 160 -16.99 -24.62 16.57
CA ARG A 160 -16.14 -25.31 15.59
C ARG A 160 -16.18 -24.67 14.19
N ASP A 161 -17.32 -24.09 13.80
CA ASP A 161 -17.46 -23.42 12.51
C ASP A 161 -16.68 -22.10 12.52
N VAL A 162 -16.76 -21.37 13.63
CA VAL A 162 -15.98 -20.15 13.86
C VAL A 162 -14.48 -20.45 13.91
N GLN A 163 -14.07 -21.53 14.58
CA GLN A 163 -12.67 -21.99 14.55
C GLN A 163 -12.19 -22.23 13.13
N ARG A 164 -13.02 -22.85 12.28
CA ARG A 164 -12.71 -23.07 10.88
C ARG A 164 -12.59 -21.76 10.12
N LEU A 165 -13.48 -20.79 10.36
CA LEU A 165 -13.40 -19.45 9.76
C LEU A 165 -12.09 -18.76 10.12
N ILE A 166 -11.73 -18.69 11.40
CA ILE A 166 -10.48 -18.04 11.84
C ILE A 166 -9.25 -18.75 11.25
N ASN A 167 -9.23 -20.08 11.20
CA ASN A 167 -8.05 -20.82 10.76
C ASN A 167 -7.87 -20.89 9.24
N GLN A 168 -8.92 -20.63 8.45
CA GLN A 168 -8.92 -20.89 7.01
C GLN A 168 -9.32 -19.67 6.16
N ASP A 169 -10.21 -18.81 6.67
CA ASP A 169 -10.63 -17.60 5.96
C ASP A 169 -9.77 -16.41 6.40
N ARG A 170 -8.86 -16.03 5.49
CA ARG A 170 -7.92 -14.91 5.69
C ARG A 170 -8.61 -13.59 6.03
N ASN A 171 -9.82 -13.36 5.51
CA ASN A 171 -10.59 -12.14 5.78
C ASN A 171 -11.17 -12.15 7.19
N SER A 172 -11.73 -13.27 7.64
CA SER A 172 -12.23 -13.44 9.01
C SER A 172 -11.11 -13.31 10.03
N PHE A 173 -9.94 -13.89 9.73
CA PHE A 173 -8.74 -13.75 10.55
C PHE A 173 -8.27 -12.29 10.63
N ALA A 174 -8.04 -11.64 9.48
CA ALA A 174 -7.60 -10.25 9.42
C ALA A 174 -8.61 -9.28 10.06
N ALA A 175 -9.91 -9.49 9.86
CA ALA A 175 -10.95 -8.69 10.50
C ALA A 175 -10.94 -8.86 12.02
N SER A 176 -10.66 -10.07 12.53
CA SER A 176 -10.53 -10.32 13.96
C SER A 176 -9.27 -9.67 14.54
N MET A 177 -8.16 -9.65 13.80
CA MET A 177 -6.97 -8.88 14.19
C MET A 177 -7.28 -7.40 14.39
N VAL A 178 -8.02 -6.79 13.45
CA VAL A 178 -8.41 -5.38 13.54
C VAL A 178 -9.36 -5.15 14.71
N ALA A 179 -10.39 -5.99 14.83
CA ALA A 179 -11.42 -5.82 15.85
C ALA A 179 -10.90 -5.95 17.29
N LEU A 180 -9.81 -6.69 17.50
CA LEU A 180 -9.15 -6.85 18.80
C LEU A 180 -7.92 -5.94 18.96
N GLY A 181 -7.65 -5.03 18.02
CA GLY A 181 -6.58 -4.04 18.13
C GLY A 181 -5.17 -4.60 17.88
N HIS A 182 -5.05 -5.80 17.31
CA HIS A 182 -3.77 -6.34 16.86
C HIS A 182 -3.33 -5.79 15.50
N ALA A 183 -4.24 -5.11 14.80
CA ALA A 183 -3.96 -4.25 13.65
C ALA A 183 -4.88 -3.03 13.69
N ASP A 184 -4.47 -1.94 13.03
CA ASP A 184 -5.26 -0.72 12.92
C ASP A 184 -6.21 -0.73 11.72
N GLY A 185 -5.96 -1.60 10.74
CA GLY A 185 -6.79 -1.72 9.55
C GLY A 185 -6.42 -2.94 8.72
N MET A 186 -7.25 -3.20 7.70
CA MET A 186 -7.01 -4.27 6.74
C MET A 186 -7.35 -3.84 5.31
N VAL A 187 -6.66 -4.43 4.34
CA VAL A 187 -6.90 -4.29 2.91
C VAL A 187 -7.13 -5.69 2.34
N THR A 188 -8.20 -5.84 1.55
CA THR A 188 -8.63 -7.11 0.94
C THR A 188 -9.46 -6.82 -0.32
N GLY A 189 -9.71 -7.84 -1.16
CA GLY A 189 -10.63 -7.78 -2.30
C GLY A 189 -9.99 -7.96 -3.66
N VAL A 190 -8.74 -8.42 -3.73
CA VAL A 190 -8.00 -8.66 -4.98
C VAL A 190 -8.41 -9.98 -5.64
N THR A 191 -8.87 -10.96 -4.87
CA THR A 191 -9.18 -12.33 -5.36
C THR A 191 -10.67 -12.67 -5.40
N ARG A 192 -11.56 -11.66 -5.33
CA ARG A 192 -13.02 -11.85 -5.34
C ARG A 192 -13.70 -11.21 -6.54
#